data_AF-A0A6A1UVE1-F1
#
_entry.id   AF-A0A6A1UVE1-F1
#
_cell.length_a   1.000
_cell.length_b   1.000
_cell.length_c   1.000
_cell.angle_alpha   90.00
_cell.angle_beta   90.00
_cell.angle_gamma   90.00
#
_symmetry.space_group_name_H-M   'P 1'
#
loop_
_entity.id
_entity.type
_entity.pdbx_description
1 polymer ?
#
loop_
_entity_poly.entity_id
_entity_poly.type
_entity_poly.pdbx_seq_one_letter_code
_entity_poly.pdbx_strand_id
1 'polypeptide(L)'
;MKTCVVKAENSRFLDHSTEMIRITVSVTDALFYVNIVKAIERLKSYRETHTGKQQFLAMYSSMFGGITTDPAAMVIPVDDHMVHRGHGVFDTAAIMDGLVILFPHDKQALFMF
;
A
#
# COMPACT_ATOMS: atom_id res chain seq x y z
N MET A 1 12.52 -2.95 3.40
CA MET A 1 11.54 -1.88 3.11
C MET A 1 10.55 -1.77 4.26
N LYS A 2 10.11 -0.54 4.61
CA LYS A 2 9.00 -0.34 5.54
C LYS A 2 7.66 -0.48 4.84
N THR A 3 6.81 -1.35 5.37
CA THR A 3 5.42 -1.50 4.91
C THR A 3 4.50 -1.66 6.11
N CYS A 4 3.46 -0.85 6.20
CA CYS A 4 2.35 -1.06 7.12
C CYS A 4 1.08 -1.15 6.30
N VAL A 5 0.24 -2.15 6.58
CA VAL A 5 -1.00 -2.38 5.87
C VAL A 5 -2.15 -2.35 6.87
N VAL A 6 -3.12 -1.49 6.63
CA VAL A 6 -4.34 -1.39 7.43
C VAL A 6 -5.43 -2.21 6.73
N LYS A 7 -6.03 -3.16 7.47
CA LYS A 7 -7.16 -3.98 7.00
C LYS A 7 -8.46 -3.48 7.63
N ALA A 8 -9.56 -3.56 6.89
CA ALA A 8 -10.89 -3.25 7.40
C ALA A 8 -11.52 -4.46 8.09
N GLU A 9 -11.99 -4.26 9.32
CA GLU A 9 -13.06 -5.07 9.90
C GLU A 9 -14.26 -4.13 10.11
N ASN A 10 -15.14 -4.09 9.10
CA ASN A 10 -16.48 -3.50 9.16
C ASN A 10 -16.61 -1.98 9.44
N SER A 11 -15.82 -1.12 8.79
CA SER A 11 -16.07 0.33 8.79
C SER A 11 -15.57 1.05 7.52
N ARG A 12 -16.27 2.14 7.15
CA ARG A 12 -16.04 2.95 5.93
C ARG A 12 -15.06 4.09 6.23
N PHE A 13 -13.98 4.14 5.46
CA PHE A 13 -13.04 5.27 5.43
C PHE A 13 -13.48 6.24 4.33
N LEU A 14 -13.61 7.54 4.63
CA LEU A 14 -13.93 8.60 3.68
C LEU A 14 -12.62 9.19 3.15
N ASP A 15 -12.44 9.16 1.83
CA ASP A 15 -11.29 9.74 1.11
C ASP A 15 -11.56 11.23 0.82
N HIS A 16 -10.59 12.09 1.13
CA HIS A 16 -10.59 13.50 0.77
C HIS A 16 -9.32 13.87 -0.01
N SER A 17 -9.57 14.38 -1.23
CA SER A 17 -8.71 15.24 -2.05
C SER A 17 -7.50 14.60 -2.74
N THR A 18 -7.70 14.20 -4.01
CA THR A 18 -6.61 13.95 -4.95
C THR A 18 -6.24 15.25 -5.69
N GLU A 19 -5.10 15.84 -5.36
CA GLU A 19 -4.57 16.99 -6.12
C GLU A 19 -3.71 16.47 -7.28
N MET A 20 -4.10 16.80 -8.51
CA MET A 20 -3.41 16.38 -9.73
C MET A 20 -2.18 17.25 -9.99
N ILE A 21 -0.99 16.69 -9.80
CA ILE A 21 0.28 17.34 -10.18
C ILE A 21 0.36 17.40 -11.71
N ARG A 22 0.36 18.63 -12.28
CA ARG A 22 0.58 18.86 -13.71
C ARG A 22 2.09 18.85 -14.00
N ILE A 23 2.56 17.80 -14.68
CA ILE A 23 3.94 17.68 -15.17
C ILE A 23 3.96 17.99 -16.68
N THR A 24 4.85 18.89 -17.11
CA THR A 24 5.11 19.18 -18.52
C THR A 24 6.20 18.23 -19.04
N VAL A 25 5.88 17.44 -20.07
CA VAL A 25 6.64 16.23 -20.47
C VAL A 25 7.15 16.41 -21.91
N SER A 26 8.45 16.19 -22.16
CA SER A 26 9.05 16.26 -23.51
C SER A 26 8.75 14.98 -24.34
N VAL A 27 8.93 15.00 -25.67
CA VAL A 27 8.44 13.93 -26.58
C VAL A 27 9.03 12.53 -26.28
N THR A 28 10.27 12.44 -25.79
CA THR A 28 10.87 11.17 -25.31
C THR A 28 10.28 10.69 -23.99
N ASP A 29 9.91 11.62 -23.10
CA ASP A 29 9.25 11.32 -21.84
C ASP A 29 7.81 10.84 -22.06
N ALA A 30 7.17 11.23 -23.18
CA ALA A 30 5.81 10.83 -23.53
C ALA A 30 5.68 9.32 -23.78
N LEU A 31 6.64 8.69 -24.48
CA LEU A 31 6.60 7.24 -24.72
C LEU A 31 6.82 6.44 -23.41
N PHE A 32 7.70 6.92 -22.54
CA PHE A 32 7.92 6.34 -21.22
C PHE A 32 6.66 6.48 -20.34
N TYR A 33 6.05 7.66 -20.34
CA TYR A 33 4.81 7.94 -19.63
C TYR A 33 3.66 7.03 -20.09
N VAL A 34 3.47 6.86 -21.39
CA VAL A 34 2.45 5.96 -21.96
C VAL A 34 2.63 4.52 -21.46
N ASN A 35 3.86 4.03 -21.37
CA ASN A 35 4.13 2.68 -20.87
C ASN A 35 3.82 2.53 -19.37
N ILE A 36 4.18 3.51 -18.55
CA ILE A 36 3.87 3.50 -17.12
C ILE A 36 2.36 3.52 -16.89
N VAL A 37 1.64 4.43 -17.56
CA VAL A 37 0.18 4.53 -17.44
C VAL A 37 -0.47 3.20 -17.82
N LYS A 38 -0.03 2.59 -18.93
CA LYS A 38 -0.54 1.29 -19.38
C LYS A 38 -0.22 0.15 -18.41
N ALA A 39 0.92 0.19 -17.73
CA ALA A 39 1.25 -0.77 -16.69
C ALA A 39 0.34 -0.63 -15.47
N ILE A 40 0.06 0.61 -15.04
CA ILE A 40 -0.87 0.90 -13.93
C ILE A 40 -2.29 0.44 -14.27
N GLU A 41 -2.77 0.71 -15.49
CA GLU A 41 -4.08 0.23 -15.96
C GLU A 41 -4.18 -1.30 -15.87
N ARG A 42 -3.15 -2.02 -16.32
CA ARG A 42 -3.10 -3.48 -16.23
C ARG A 42 -3.15 -3.98 -14.78
N LEU A 43 -2.42 -3.32 -13.87
CA LEU A 43 -2.45 -3.67 -12.45
C LEU A 43 -3.84 -3.47 -11.84
N LYS A 44 -4.52 -2.36 -12.20
CA LYS A 44 -5.90 -2.09 -11.76
C LYS A 44 -6.87 -3.15 -12.26
N SER A 45 -6.85 -3.45 -13.57
CA SER A 45 -7.73 -4.49 -14.14
C SER A 45 -7.44 -5.87 -13.54
N TYR A 46 -6.17 -6.22 -13.32
CA TYR A 46 -5.82 -7.47 -12.64
C TYR A 46 -6.40 -7.53 -11.22
N ARG A 47 -6.36 -6.42 -10.49
CA ARG A 47 -6.90 -6.33 -9.14
C ARG A 47 -8.42 -6.44 -9.10
N GLU A 48 -9.14 -5.89 -10.07
CA GLU A 48 -10.59 -6.06 -10.20
C GLU A 48 -11.00 -7.53 -10.39
N THR A 49 -10.15 -8.33 -11.06
CA THR A 49 -10.37 -9.78 -11.21
C THR A 49 -10.01 -10.59 -9.96
N HIS A 50 -9.33 -10.00 -8.98
CA HIS A 50 -8.98 -10.68 -7.73
C HIS A 50 -10.18 -10.75 -6.77
N THR A 51 -10.76 -11.94 -6.62
CA THR A 51 -11.94 -12.21 -5.77
C THR A 51 -11.63 -12.39 -4.28
N GLY A 52 -10.45 -11.96 -3.82
CA GLY A 52 -10.07 -12.04 -2.41
C GLY A 52 -11.00 -11.19 -1.54
N LYS A 53 -11.56 -11.77 -0.47
CA LYS A 53 -12.50 -11.09 0.44
C LYS A 53 -11.84 -10.02 1.34
N GLN A 54 -10.51 -9.93 1.37
CA GLN A 54 -9.81 -8.99 2.25
C GLN A 54 -9.84 -7.57 1.66
N GLN A 55 -10.48 -6.67 2.39
CA GLN A 55 -10.48 -5.24 2.11
C GLN A 55 -9.29 -4.58 2.81
N PHE A 56 -8.32 -4.15 2.02
CA PHE A 56 -7.20 -3.32 2.47
C PHE A 56 -7.63 -1.86 2.36
N LEU A 57 -7.47 -1.10 3.45
CA LEU A 57 -7.85 0.32 3.49
C LEU A 57 -6.72 1.21 3.02
N ALA A 58 -5.51 0.93 3.51
CA ALA A 58 -4.35 1.77 3.28
C ALA A 58 -3.07 0.96 3.45
N MET A 59 -2.04 1.36 2.71
CA MET A 59 -0.68 0.87 2.90
C MET A 59 0.29 2.05 2.98
N TYR A 60 1.07 2.14 4.05
CA TYR A 60 2.26 2.99 4.04
C TYR A 60 3.36 2.30 3.24
N SER A 61 3.88 2.98 2.22
CA SER A 61 5.01 2.54 1.42
C SER A 61 6.18 3.47 1.63
N SER A 62 7.28 2.94 2.17
CA SER A 62 8.54 3.69 2.25
C SER A 62 9.17 3.98 0.88
N MET A 63 8.79 3.25 -0.18
CA MET A 63 9.24 3.57 -1.54
C MET A 63 8.61 4.86 -2.06
N PHE A 64 7.35 5.11 -1.71
CA PHE A 64 6.65 6.34 -2.08
C PHE A 64 6.78 7.44 -1.01
N GLY A 65 7.24 7.08 0.19
CA GLY A 65 7.31 7.99 1.34
C GLY A 65 5.93 8.39 1.86
N GLY A 66 4.89 7.56 1.67
CA GLY A 66 3.51 7.95 1.94
C GLY A 66 2.50 6.80 2.01
N ILE A 67 1.25 7.16 2.30
CA ILE A 67 0.11 6.24 2.38
C ILE A 67 -0.57 6.15 1.02
N THR A 68 -0.83 4.93 0.55
CA THR A 68 -1.67 4.66 -0.63
C THR A 68 -2.94 3.91 -0.23
N THR A 69 -4.07 4.32 -0.81
CA THR A 69 -5.37 3.63 -0.68
C THR A 69 -5.70 2.79 -1.92
N ASP A 70 -5.03 3.03 -3.04
CA ASP A 70 -5.21 2.25 -4.27
C ASP A 70 -4.59 0.85 -4.09
N PRO A 71 -5.38 -0.24 -4.11
CA PRO A 71 -4.87 -1.59 -3.93
C PRO A 71 -3.91 -2.03 -5.04
N ALA A 72 -3.98 -1.44 -6.24
CA ALA A 72 -3.03 -1.71 -7.32
C ALA A 72 -1.65 -1.08 -7.07
N ALA A 73 -1.58 -0.06 -6.21
CA ALA A 73 -0.34 0.58 -5.77
C ALA A 73 0.21 -0.02 -4.45
N MET A 74 -0.51 -0.98 -3.83
CA MET A 74 -0.02 -1.71 -2.65
C MET A 74 0.99 -2.79 -3.06
N VAL A 75 2.19 -2.38 -3.47
CA VAL A 75 3.26 -3.25 -4.01
C VAL A 75 4.42 -3.42 -3.05
N ILE A 76 5.00 -4.62 -3.03
CA ILE A 76 6.23 -4.95 -2.32
C ILE A 76 7.25 -5.48 -3.35
N PRO A 77 8.49 -4.96 -3.39
CA PRO A 77 9.55 -5.43 -4.28
C PRO A 77 9.86 -6.91 -4.06
N VAL A 78 10.10 -7.63 -5.17
CA VAL A 78 10.39 -9.08 -5.15
C VAL A 78 11.75 -9.38 -4.51
N ASP A 79 12.68 -8.43 -4.57
CA ASP A 79 14.03 -8.50 -3.99
C ASP A 79 14.07 -8.17 -2.49
N ASP A 80 12.95 -7.75 -1.88
CA ASP A 80 12.92 -7.57 -0.43
C ASP A 80 13.11 -8.95 0.25
N HIS A 81 14.03 -9.00 1.21
CA HIS A 81 14.31 -10.22 1.97
C HIS A 81 13.08 -10.77 2.71
N MET A 82 12.09 -9.91 3.00
CA MET A 82 10.78 -10.31 3.48
C MET A 82 10.03 -11.22 2.49
N VAL A 83 10.14 -10.96 1.18
CA VAL A 83 9.39 -11.66 0.13
C VAL A 83 10.03 -12.99 -0.26
N HIS A 84 11.33 -13.00 -0.55
CA HIS A 84 11.98 -14.19 -1.12
C HIS A 84 12.83 -14.99 -0.12
N ARG A 85 13.08 -14.45 1.08
CA ARG A 85 13.86 -15.13 2.14
C ARG A 85 13.10 -15.25 3.47
N GLY A 86 11.89 -14.69 3.56
CA GLY A 86 11.07 -14.77 4.77
C GLY A 86 11.68 -14.08 5.99
N HIS A 87 12.61 -13.13 5.81
CA HIS A 87 13.22 -12.37 6.91
C HIS A 87 12.30 -11.25 7.44
N GLY A 88 10.99 -11.35 7.22
CA GLY A 88 10.01 -10.39 7.70
C GLY A 88 9.69 -10.62 9.18
N VAL A 89 9.67 -9.55 9.96
CA VAL A 89 9.05 -9.52 11.29
C VAL A 89 7.75 -8.74 11.14
N PHE A 90 6.64 -9.31 11.63
CA PHE A 90 5.31 -8.73 11.50
C PHE A 90 4.68 -8.57 12.87
N ASP A 91 4.02 -7.43 13.08
CA ASP A 91 3.22 -7.14 14.26
C ASP A 91 1.83 -6.65 13.81
N THR A 92 0.82 -6.78 14.67
CA THR A 92 -0.55 -6.36 14.39
C THR A 92 -1.09 -5.53 15.54
N ALA A 93 -1.50 -4.30 15.25
CA ALA A 93 -2.22 -3.47 16.21
C ALA A 93 -3.66 -3.24 15.71
N ALA A 94 -4.62 -3.28 16.63
CA ALA A 94 -5.99 -2.89 16.33
C ALA A 94 -6.15 -1.37 16.47
N ILE A 95 -6.93 -0.75 15.59
CA ILE A 95 -7.34 0.64 15.73
C ILE A 95 -8.85 0.66 15.93
N MET A 96 -9.31 1.19 17.06
CA MET A 96 -10.72 1.34 17.39
C MET A 96 -10.98 2.80 17.80
N ASP A 97 -11.96 3.45 17.18
CA ASP A 97 -12.32 4.84 17.45
C ASP A 97 -11.14 5.84 17.40
N GLY A 98 -10.19 5.60 16.49
CA GLY A 98 -8.98 6.41 16.34
C GLY A 98 -7.88 6.16 17.39
N LEU A 99 -8.07 5.19 18.28
CA LEU A 99 -7.10 4.77 19.28
C LEU A 99 -6.42 3.47 18.86
N VAL A 100 -5.10 3.41 19.02
CA VAL A 100 -4.33 2.17 18.85
C VAL A 100 -4.47 1.32 20.11
N ILE A 101 -5.02 0.12 19.97
CA ILE A 101 -5.13 -0.88 21.03
C ILE A 101 -3.96 -1.85 20.89
N LEU A 102 -3.11 -1.86 21.91
CA LEU A 102 -1.99 -2.77 22.04
C LEU A 102 -2.45 -3.99 22.86
N PHE A 103 -2.36 -5.19 22.29
CA PHE A 103 -2.65 -6.39 23.07
C PHE A 103 -1.48 -6.68 24.02
N PRO A 104 -1.74 -7.14 25.25
CA PRO A 104 -0.73 -7.29 26.29
C PRO A 104 0.39 -8.30 25.97
N HIS A 105 0.20 -9.16 24.96
CA HIS A 105 1.21 -10.11 24.47
C HIS A 105 2.06 -9.55 23.31
N ASP A 106 1.64 -8.45 22.69
CA ASP A 106 2.31 -7.80 21.54
C ASP A 106 3.32 -6.74 21.98
N LYS A 107 3.83 -6.85 23.21
CA LYS A 107 4.84 -5.93 23.76
C LYS A 107 6.22 -6.09 23.11
N GLN A 108 6.37 -6.97 22.11
CA GLN A 108 7.59 -7.10 21.33
C GLN A 108 7.40 -6.48 19.95
N ALA A 109 7.63 -5.18 19.94
CA ALA A 109 8.09 -4.39 18.81
C ALA A 109 7.19 -4.35 17.56
N LEU A 110 6.24 -3.42 17.61
CA LEU A 110 5.93 -2.51 16.50
C LEU A 110 7.20 -1.72 16.12
N PHE A 111 8.20 -2.39 15.55
CA PHE A 111 9.29 -1.75 14.82
C PHE A 111 9.03 -1.99 13.34
N MET A 112 8.27 -1.07 12.76
CA MET A 112 8.24 -0.87 11.32
C MET A 112 9.66 -0.43 10.90
N PHE A 113 10.53 -1.37 10.52
CA PHE A 113 11.82 -1.11 9.86
C PHE A 113 11.66 -0.60 8.46
#